data_AF-A0A8J7Q3L3-F1
#
_entry.id   AF-A0A8J7Q3L3-F1
#
_cell.length_a   1.000
_cell.length_b   1.000
_cell.length_c   1.000
_cell.angle_alpha   90.00
_cell.angle_beta   90.00
_cell.angle_gamma   90.00
#
_symmetry.space_group_name_H-M   'P 1'
#
loop_
_entity.id
_entity.type
_entity.pdbx_description
1 polymer ?
#
loop_
_entity_poly.entity_id
_entity_poly.type
_entity_poly.pdbx_seq_one_letter_code
_entity_poly.pdbx_strand_id
1 'polypeptide(L)'
;DFWLASGGSGGFAYVAESDSPIFQSPTSEAMLNEMEERLQKKYQNEGLPAQERDTRAADVRRLVQTATVRAFRVRAGDDASCLNLYQATRPRVLGVPDALIDNGGFQFSSTLAKTPEEKANPWLLLRGDGDAAPAFVEENTAVWQLKKGLGDELEVPDEEGRPVRLRIVGLLKDSVFQSEVLIGDAAFRRAFPRTEGFSYFLIYIPRGLGVRDIRQAFEEELAPYGFEMTRSVDKVASYLAVQNTYLTTFQLLGGFGLLLGVLGLAVVLLRNVWERRSELAVLRAVGYRTGTLNRLVFTENAVLLLLGLGAGVLAALAAVAPHVLGGEAIPWQRLAVMLAAVLVVGFLAAGAAVMASVRGPIVEGLRQE
;
A
#
# COMPACT_ATOMS: atom_id res chain seq x y z
N ASP A 1 7.22 -5.70 -7.90
CA ASP A 1 6.33 -6.88 -7.92
C ASP A 1 4.85 -6.63 -8.09
N PHE A 2 4.36 -5.40 -8.17
CA PHE A 2 2.91 -5.17 -8.30
C PHE A 2 2.29 -5.81 -9.56
N TRP A 3 3.03 -5.90 -10.66
CA TRP A 3 2.62 -6.55 -11.92
C TRP A 3 2.80 -8.07 -11.94
N LEU A 4 3.20 -8.70 -10.84
CA LEU A 4 3.25 -10.16 -10.73
C LEU A 4 1.86 -10.69 -10.38
N ALA A 5 1.59 -11.94 -10.77
CA ALA A 5 0.36 -12.63 -10.40
C ALA A 5 0.18 -12.71 -8.87
N SER A 6 1.27 -12.66 -8.09
CA SER A 6 1.27 -12.66 -6.63
C SER A 6 1.24 -11.26 -6.00
N GLY A 7 1.16 -10.19 -6.79
CA GLY A 7 1.09 -8.81 -6.29
C GLY A 7 -0.34 -8.35 -6.01
N GLY A 8 -0.47 -7.12 -5.50
CA GLY A 8 -1.77 -6.50 -5.17
C GLY A 8 -2.75 -6.37 -6.34
N SER A 9 -2.27 -6.36 -7.59
CA SER A 9 -3.15 -6.40 -8.77
C SER A 9 -3.45 -7.79 -9.31
N GLY A 10 -2.86 -8.85 -8.74
CA GLY A 10 -3.01 -10.21 -9.26
C GLY A 10 -2.50 -10.38 -10.70
N GLY A 11 -1.63 -9.49 -11.17
CA GLY A 11 -1.14 -9.46 -12.55
C GLY A 11 -2.04 -8.70 -13.53
N PHE A 12 -3.21 -8.20 -13.09
CA PHE A 12 -4.10 -7.39 -13.92
C PHE A 12 -3.60 -5.95 -14.03
N ALA A 13 -3.65 -5.41 -15.25
CA ALA A 13 -3.10 -4.09 -15.53
C ALA A 13 -4.06 -2.96 -15.16
N TYR A 14 -5.35 -3.21 -15.37
CA TYR A 14 -6.42 -2.28 -15.08
C TYR A 14 -7.53 -2.95 -14.28
N VAL A 15 -8.18 -2.13 -13.48
CA VAL A 15 -9.51 -2.34 -12.93
C VAL A 15 -10.45 -1.43 -13.70
N ALA A 16 -11.62 -1.91 -14.08
CA ALA A 16 -12.64 -1.08 -14.68
C ALA A 16 -13.97 -1.23 -13.96
N GLU A 17 -14.74 -0.15 -13.94
CA GLU A 17 -16.10 -0.14 -13.40
C GLU A 17 -17.03 0.45 -14.46
N SER A 18 -18.30 0.04 -14.46
CA SER A 18 -19.32 0.61 -15.35
C SER A 18 -20.54 1.08 -14.56
N ASP A 19 -21.05 2.26 -14.91
CA ASP A 19 -22.25 2.84 -14.29
C ASP A 19 -23.51 2.02 -14.61
N SER A 20 -23.56 1.43 -15.81
CA SER A 20 -24.63 0.53 -16.23
C SER A 20 -24.13 -0.91 -16.35
N PRO A 21 -24.93 -1.92 -15.92
CA PRO A 21 -24.54 -3.33 -16.07
C PRO A 21 -24.39 -3.75 -17.53
N ILE A 22 -23.29 -4.44 -17.82
CA ILE A 22 -23.02 -5.04 -19.13
C ILE A 22 -23.38 -6.53 -19.05
N PHE A 23 -24.25 -7.01 -19.94
CA PHE A 23 -24.77 -8.39 -19.89
C PHE A 23 -23.92 -9.41 -20.64
N GLN A 24 -22.98 -8.94 -21.45
CA GLN A 24 -22.07 -9.75 -22.24
C GLN A 24 -20.62 -9.44 -21.85
N SER A 25 -19.72 -10.39 -22.07
CA SER A 25 -18.29 -10.08 -21.89
C SER A 25 -17.89 -8.97 -22.86
N PRO A 26 -17.14 -7.95 -22.43
CA PRO A 26 -16.56 -6.93 -23.31
C PRO A 26 -15.74 -7.49 -24.48
N THR A 27 -15.26 -8.72 -24.35
CA THR A 27 -14.47 -9.42 -25.39
C THR A 27 -15.26 -10.53 -26.09
N SER A 28 -16.59 -10.59 -25.91
CA SER A 28 -17.43 -11.56 -26.61
C SER A 28 -17.62 -11.18 -28.08
N GLU A 29 -17.77 -12.18 -28.95
CA GLU A 29 -17.96 -11.95 -30.39
C GLU A 29 -19.16 -11.05 -30.71
N ALA A 30 -20.25 -11.19 -29.96
CA ALA A 30 -21.43 -10.33 -30.12
C ALA A 30 -21.12 -8.85 -29.78
N MET A 31 -20.42 -8.60 -28.66
CA MET A 31 -20.00 -7.25 -28.28
C MET A 31 -19.00 -6.65 -29.29
N LEU A 32 -18.04 -7.45 -29.75
CA LEU A 32 -17.05 -7.02 -30.73
C LEU A 32 -17.69 -6.66 -32.08
N ASN A 33 -18.71 -7.42 -32.51
CA ASN A 33 -19.45 -7.09 -33.73
C ASN A 33 -20.24 -5.78 -33.58
N GLU A 34 -20.89 -5.55 -32.43
CA GLU A 34 -21.60 -4.31 -32.15
C GLU A 34 -20.66 -3.10 -32.13
N MET A 35 -19.48 -3.25 -31.51
CA MET A 35 -18.42 -2.24 -31.50
C MET A 35 -17.92 -1.93 -32.91
N GLU A 36 -17.64 -2.96 -33.70
CA GLU A 36 -17.16 -2.81 -35.09
C GLU A 36 -18.17 -2.05 -35.96
N GLU A 37 -19.46 -2.38 -35.84
CA GLU A 37 -20.53 -1.68 -36.57
C GLU A 37 -20.66 -0.20 -36.16
N ARG A 38 -20.56 0.08 -34.85
CA ARG A 38 -20.56 1.46 -34.31
C ARG A 38 -19.35 2.26 -34.81
N LEU A 39 -18.16 1.67 -34.80
CA LEU A 39 -16.94 2.28 -35.30
C LEU A 39 -17.03 2.59 -36.79
N GLN A 40 -17.50 1.64 -37.61
CA GLN A 40 -17.70 1.86 -39.04
C GLN A 40 -18.65 3.04 -39.31
N LYS A 41 -19.73 3.15 -38.53
CA LYS A 41 -20.69 4.26 -38.61
C LYS A 41 -20.08 5.59 -38.15
N LYS A 42 -19.27 5.59 -37.08
CA LYS A 42 -18.52 6.76 -36.61
C LYS A 42 -17.56 7.26 -37.70
N TYR A 43 -16.72 6.38 -38.24
CA TYR A 43 -15.77 6.73 -39.29
C TYR A 43 -16.46 7.12 -40.61
N GLN A 44 -17.65 6.59 -40.89
CA GLN A 44 -18.46 7.07 -42.01
C GLN A 44 -18.86 8.53 -41.84
N ASN A 45 -19.30 8.93 -40.64
CA ASN A 45 -19.70 10.31 -40.34
C ASN A 45 -18.50 11.27 -40.37
N GLU A 46 -17.29 10.78 -40.09
CA GLU A 46 -16.03 11.52 -40.21
C GLU A 46 -15.51 11.62 -41.66
N GLY A 47 -16.17 10.96 -42.62
CA GLY A 47 -15.85 11.04 -44.05
C GLY A 47 -14.70 10.13 -44.51
N LEU A 48 -14.35 9.10 -43.73
CA LEU A 48 -13.28 8.17 -44.10
C LEU A 48 -13.67 7.23 -45.26
N PRO A 49 -12.73 6.90 -46.18
CA PRO A 49 -12.95 5.91 -47.24
C PRO A 49 -13.28 4.51 -46.68
N ALA A 50 -14.11 3.72 -47.38
CA ALA A 50 -14.54 2.39 -46.95
C ALA A 50 -13.40 1.48 -46.47
N GLN A 51 -12.34 1.36 -47.28
CA GLN A 51 -11.19 0.52 -46.96
C GLN A 51 -10.46 0.95 -45.68
N GLU A 52 -10.39 2.26 -45.41
CA GLU A 52 -9.75 2.79 -44.21
C GLU A 52 -10.63 2.58 -42.97
N ARG A 53 -11.96 2.69 -43.13
CA ARG A 53 -12.94 2.39 -42.06
C ARG A 53 -12.82 0.94 -41.60
N ASP A 54 -12.83 0.01 -42.54
CA ASP A 54 -12.75 -1.43 -42.26
C ASP A 54 -11.43 -1.79 -41.57
N THR A 55 -10.32 -1.22 -42.06
CA THR A 55 -9.00 -1.46 -41.47
C THR A 55 -8.91 -0.94 -40.04
N ARG A 56 -9.34 0.30 -39.77
CA ARG A 56 -9.31 0.89 -38.43
C ARG A 56 -10.22 0.16 -37.44
N ALA A 57 -11.43 -0.20 -37.86
CA ALA A 57 -12.37 -0.93 -37.02
C ALA A 57 -11.81 -2.33 -36.67
N ALA A 58 -11.20 -3.03 -37.64
CA ALA A 58 -10.55 -4.31 -37.42
C ALA A 58 -9.30 -4.21 -36.51
N ASP A 59 -8.54 -3.11 -36.58
CA ASP A 59 -7.41 -2.87 -35.69
C ASP A 59 -7.87 -2.66 -34.24
N VAL A 60 -8.92 -1.88 -34.00
CA VAL A 60 -9.52 -1.71 -32.66
C VAL A 60 -10.02 -3.04 -32.12
N ARG A 61 -10.75 -3.82 -32.94
CA ARG A 61 -11.20 -5.17 -32.57
C ARG A 61 -10.03 -6.04 -32.14
N ARG A 62 -8.94 -6.06 -32.91
CA ARG A 62 -7.73 -6.83 -32.59
C ARG A 62 -7.12 -6.40 -31.27
N LEU A 63 -7.04 -5.08 -31.01
CA LEU A 63 -6.53 -4.54 -29.75
C LEU A 63 -7.37 -5.01 -28.55
N VAL A 64 -8.69 -4.89 -28.62
CA VAL A 64 -9.60 -5.34 -27.56
C VAL A 64 -9.50 -6.86 -27.33
N GLN A 65 -9.37 -7.64 -28.39
CA GLN A 65 -9.18 -9.11 -28.31
C GLN A 65 -7.85 -9.52 -27.66
N THR A 66 -6.81 -8.66 -27.67
CA THR A 66 -5.56 -8.97 -26.96
C THR A 66 -5.71 -8.92 -25.44
N ALA A 67 -6.71 -8.19 -24.94
CA ALA A 67 -6.96 -8.08 -23.52
C ALA A 67 -7.78 -9.27 -23.01
N THR A 68 -7.43 -9.75 -21.83
CA THR A 68 -8.22 -10.77 -21.13
C THR A 68 -9.01 -10.10 -20.03
N VAL A 69 -10.34 -10.16 -20.13
CA VAL A 69 -11.25 -9.53 -19.16
C VAL A 69 -11.81 -10.58 -18.20
N ARG A 70 -11.87 -10.23 -16.92
CA ARG A 70 -12.62 -10.96 -15.88
C ARG A 70 -13.73 -10.05 -15.40
N ALA A 71 -14.97 -10.43 -15.69
CA ALA A 71 -16.16 -9.65 -15.36
C ALA A 71 -16.78 -10.17 -14.07
N PHE A 72 -17.16 -9.24 -13.18
CA PHE A 72 -17.72 -9.53 -11.87
C PHE A 72 -19.14 -8.96 -11.81
N ARG A 73 -20.04 -9.74 -11.22
CA ARG A 73 -21.34 -9.20 -10.83
C ARG A 73 -21.14 -8.30 -9.63
N VAL A 74 -21.89 -7.21 -9.59
CA VAL A 74 -21.78 -6.24 -8.53
C VAL A 74 -23.12 -6.10 -7.88
N ARG A 75 -23.16 -6.32 -6.57
CA ARG A 75 -24.25 -5.85 -5.75
C ARG A 75 -23.82 -4.55 -5.09
N ALA A 76 -24.53 -3.48 -5.44
CA ALA A 76 -24.30 -2.16 -4.84
C ALA A 76 -24.44 -2.22 -3.31
N GLY A 77 -23.61 -1.42 -2.64
CA GLY A 77 -23.54 -1.32 -1.19
C GLY A 77 -22.79 -0.07 -0.79
N ASP A 78 -22.69 0.15 0.52
CA ASP A 78 -21.87 1.17 1.16
C ASP A 78 -20.39 0.91 0.86
N ASP A 79 -19.63 1.98 0.63
CA ASP A 79 -18.17 1.90 0.52
C ASP A 79 -17.57 1.44 1.86
N ALA A 80 -17.02 0.23 1.89
CA ALA A 80 -16.31 -0.31 3.05
C ALA A 80 -14.79 -0.05 2.97
N SER A 81 -14.33 0.93 2.20
CA SER A 81 -12.91 1.29 2.11
C SER A 81 -12.39 1.91 3.40
N CYS A 82 -11.07 1.88 3.60
CA CYS A 82 -10.43 2.68 4.65
C CYS A 82 -10.54 4.20 4.42
N LEU A 83 -11.09 4.65 3.28
CA LEU A 83 -11.35 6.06 2.98
C LEU A 83 -12.72 6.50 3.50
N ASN A 84 -13.65 5.57 3.74
CA ASN A 84 -14.95 5.90 4.33
C ASN A 84 -14.84 6.10 5.84
N LEU A 85 -15.20 7.30 6.30
CA LEU A 85 -15.20 7.68 7.71
C LEU A 85 -16.39 7.09 8.50
N TYR A 86 -17.45 6.68 7.80
CA TYR A 86 -18.63 6.04 8.39
C TYR A 86 -18.51 4.52 8.28
N GLN A 87 -19.01 3.81 9.29
CA GLN A 87 -19.05 2.35 9.26
C GLN A 87 -20.03 1.88 8.18
N ALA A 88 -19.53 1.13 7.20
CA ALA A 88 -20.36 0.50 6.18
C ALA A 88 -21.28 -0.54 6.84
N THR A 89 -22.59 -0.39 6.64
CA THR A 89 -23.58 -1.33 7.17
C THR A 89 -24.01 -2.37 6.13
N ARG A 90 -23.81 -2.07 4.85
CA ARG A 90 -24.12 -2.95 3.72
C ARG A 90 -22.96 -2.97 2.74
N PRO A 91 -21.89 -3.75 2.98
CA PRO A 91 -20.73 -3.72 2.09
C PRO A 91 -21.12 -4.17 0.67
N ARG A 92 -20.40 -3.64 -0.31
CA ARG A 92 -20.51 -4.06 -1.71
C ARG A 92 -20.05 -5.51 -1.84
N VAL A 93 -20.79 -6.30 -2.62
CA VAL A 93 -20.51 -7.73 -2.83
C VAL A 93 -20.22 -7.98 -4.30
N LEU A 94 -19.15 -8.71 -4.58
CA LEU A 94 -18.71 -9.07 -5.92
C LEU A 94 -18.85 -10.57 -6.16
N GLY A 95 -19.47 -10.93 -7.29
CA GLY A 95 -19.53 -12.29 -7.82
C GLY A 95 -18.27 -12.60 -8.63
N VAL A 96 -17.40 -13.44 -8.08
CA VAL A 96 -16.12 -13.84 -8.67
C VAL A 96 -16.34 -14.87 -9.78
N PRO A 97 -15.87 -14.61 -11.02
CA PRO A 97 -16.02 -15.57 -12.11
C PRO A 97 -15.14 -16.81 -11.91
N ASP A 98 -15.63 -17.98 -12.34
CA ASP A 98 -14.88 -19.25 -12.27
C ASP A 98 -13.50 -19.16 -12.92
N ALA A 99 -13.38 -18.42 -14.03
CA ALA A 99 -12.11 -18.20 -14.70
C ALA A 99 -11.07 -17.48 -13.83
N LEU A 100 -11.46 -16.68 -12.83
CA LEU A 100 -10.50 -16.15 -11.86
C LEU A 100 -10.18 -17.19 -10.77
N ILE A 101 -11.19 -17.94 -10.33
CA ILE A 101 -11.02 -19.01 -9.34
C ILE A 101 -10.01 -20.06 -9.84
N ASP A 102 -10.11 -20.46 -11.11
CA ASP A 102 -9.25 -21.49 -11.69
C ASP A 102 -7.81 -21.01 -11.90
N ASN A 103 -7.64 -19.75 -12.32
CA ASN A 103 -6.31 -19.18 -12.61
C ASN A 103 -5.58 -18.67 -11.36
N GLY A 104 -6.33 -18.37 -10.30
CA GLY A 104 -5.82 -17.79 -9.07
C GLY A 104 -5.15 -16.42 -9.28
N GLY A 105 -4.17 -16.13 -8.43
CA GLY A 105 -3.50 -14.84 -8.35
C GLY A 105 -3.80 -14.11 -7.03
N PHE A 106 -3.28 -12.90 -6.90
CA PHE A 106 -3.33 -12.08 -5.69
C PHE A 106 -2.59 -12.70 -4.49
N GLN A 107 -2.26 -11.85 -3.53
CA GLN A 107 -1.65 -12.28 -2.28
C GLN A 107 -2.72 -12.40 -1.20
N PHE A 108 -2.64 -13.46 -0.39
CA PHE A 108 -3.44 -13.62 0.82
C PHE A 108 -2.58 -13.38 2.05
N SER A 109 -3.11 -12.68 3.05
CA SER A 109 -2.48 -12.57 4.37
C SER A 109 -2.73 -13.84 5.20
N SER A 110 -3.95 -14.38 5.13
CA SER A 110 -4.35 -15.60 5.82
C SER A 110 -5.52 -16.28 5.12
N THR A 111 -5.63 -17.61 5.23
CA THR A 111 -6.70 -18.41 4.61
C THR A 111 -7.08 -19.60 5.48
N LEU A 112 -8.30 -20.12 5.29
CA LEU A 112 -8.76 -21.36 5.91
C LEU A 112 -8.47 -22.61 5.06
N ALA A 113 -7.51 -22.51 4.11
CA ALA A 113 -7.12 -23.62 3.24
C ALA A 113 -6.56 -24.81 4.03
N LYS A 114 -7.16 -25.99 3.83
CA LYS A 114 -6.80 -27.22 4.53
C LYS A 114 -6.04 -28.17 3.62
N THR A 115 -6.50 -28.34 2.37
CA THR A 115 -5.90 -29.28 1.43
C THR A 115 -4.65 -28.68 0.75
N PRO A 116 -3.73 -29.51 0.24
CA PRO A 116 -2.59 -29.02 -0.54
C PRO A 116 -3.01 -28.21 -1.76
N GLU A 117 -4.12 -28.59 -2.40
CA GLU A 117 -4.68 -27.89 -3.56
C GLU A 117 -5.21 -26.50 -3.19
N GLU A 118 -5.97 -26.39 -2.09
CA GLU A 118 -6.45 -25.11 -1.58
C GLU A 118 -5.29 -24.21 -1.12
N LYS A 119 -4.21 -24.79 -0.59
CA LYS A 119 -3.02 -24.02 -0.20
C LYS A 119 -2.26 -23.49 -1.43
N ALA A 120 -2.26 -24.25 -2.52
CA ALA A 120 -1.66 -23.83 -3.79
C ALA A 120 -2.52 -22.77 -4.50
N ASN A 121 -3.85 -22.92 -4.44
CA ASN A 121 -4.81 -21.96 -4.98
C ASN A 121 -5.96 -21.72 -3.98
N PRO A 122 -5.84 -20.71 -3.10
CA PRO A 122 -6.87 -20.42 -2.12
C PRO A 122 -8.24 -20.10 -2.70
N TRP A 123 -8.30 -19.61 -3.95
CA TRP A 123 -9.58 -19.25 -4.59
C TRP A 123 -10.58 -20.39 -4.69
N LEU A 124 -10.10 -21.63 -4.67
CA LEU A 124 -10.95 -22.83 -4.63
C LEU A 124 -11.90 -22.84 -3.42
N LEU A 125 -11.55 -22.16 -2.33
CA LEU A 125 -12.42 -22.03 -1.14
C LEU A 125 -13.76 -21.36 -1.46
N LEU A 126 -13.85 -20.50 -2.48
CA LEU A 126 -15.11 -19.86 -2.88
C LEU A 126 -16.11 -20.83 -3.53
N ARG A 127 -15.68 -22.04 -3.88
CA ARG A 127 -16.55 -23.12 -4.39
C ARG A 127 -17.19 -23.96 -3.29
N GLY A 128 -16.83 -23.73 -2.02
CA GLY A 128 -17.39 -24.48 -0.91
C GLY A 128 -18.91 -24.30 -0.81
N ASP A 129 -19.63 -25.41 -0.72
CA ASP A 129 -21.06 -25.41 -0.43
C ASP A 129 -21.27 -25.59 1.08
N GLY A 130 -21.94 -24.61 1.69
CA GLY A 130 -22.31 -24.61 3.10
C GLY A 130 -23.43 -23.60 3.38
N ASP A 131 -23.96 -23.61 4.60
CA ASP A 131 -25.05 -22.72 5.02
C ASP A 131 -24.72 -21.24 4.92
N ALA A 132 -23.44 -20.88 5.11
CA ALA A 132 -22.90 -19.56 4.87
C ALA A 132 -21.99 -19.61 3.65
N ALA A 133 -22.22 -18.74 2.67
CA ALA A 133 -21.43 -18.72 1.45
C ALA A 133 -19.98 -18.28 1.76
N PRO A 134 -18.96 -19.01 1.27
CA PRO A 134 -17.58 -18.63 1.48
C PRO A 134 -17.30 -17.28 0.82
N ALA A 135 -16.62 -16.41 1.55
CA ALA A 135 -16.25 -15.08 1.11
C ALA A 135 -14.77 -14.76 1.36
N PHE A 136 -14.18 -13.96 0.47
CA PHE A 136 -12.93 -13.25 0.74
C PHE A 136 -13.19 -11.78 0.97
N VAL A 137 -12.34 -11.18 1.79
CA VAL A 137 -12.34 -9.75 2.07
C VAL A 137 -10.89 -9.30 2.12
N GLU A 138 -10.59 -8.06 1.73
CA GLU A 138 -9.27 -7.50 1.98
C GLU A 138 -9.04 -7.31 3.51
N GLU A 139 -7.82 -7.59 3.98
CA GLU A 139 -7.48 -7.66 5.40
C GLU A 139 -7.84 -6.38 6.18
N ASN A 140 -7.46 -5.21 5.65
CA ASN A 140 -7.77 -3.94 6.32
C ASN A 140 -9.27 -3.65 6.33
N THR A 141 -9.97 -4.01 5.25
CA THR A 141 -11.44 -3.91 5.17
C THR A 141 -12.10 -4.78 6.25
N ALA A 142 -11.67 -6.05 6.38
CA ALA A 142 -12.21 -6.96 7.38
C ALA A 142 -11.97 -6.46 8.81
N VAL A 143 -10.72 -6.13 9.15
CA VAL A 143 -10.32 -5.77 10.51
C VAL A 143 -10.83 -4.39 10.92
N TRP A 144 -10.65 -3.39 10.06
CA TRP A 144 -10.89 -1.99 10.45
C TRP A 144 -12.29 -1.50 10.16
N GLN A 145 -12.92 -1.94 9.06
CA GLN A 145 -14.25 -1.47 8.67
C GLN A 145 -15.36 -2.42 9.11
N LEU A 146 -15.20 -3.72 8.87
CA LEU A 146 -16.21 -4.70 9.26
C LEU A 146 -16.07 -5.18 10.71
N LYS A 147 -14.90 -4.96 11.35
CA LYS A 147 -14.56 -5.49 12.68
C LYS A 147 -14.69 -7.02 12.76
N LYS A 148 -14.23 -7.69 11.70
CA LYS A 148 -14.26 -9.15 11.54
C LYS A 148 -12.87 -9.71 11.26
N GLY A 149 -12.69 -10.98 11.57
CA GLY A 149 -11.49 -11.75 11.27
C GLY A 149 -11.76 -12.95 10.38
N LEU A 150 -10.69 -13.71 10.12
CA LEU A 150 -10.76 -14.98 9.41
C LEU A 150 -11.65 -15.97 10.18
N GLY A 151 -12.63 -16.56 9.50
CA GLY A 151 -13.59 -17.52 10.06
C GLY A 151 -14.89 -16.90 10.55
N ASP A 152 -14.95 -15.58 10.73
CA ASP A 152 -16.18 -14.91 11.14
C ASP A 152 -17.23 -14.89 10.04
N GLU A 153 -18.49 -14.76 10.44
CA GLU A 153 -19.62 -14.56 9.55
C GLU A 153 -20.04 -13.09 9.47
N LEU A 154 -20.46 -12.69 8.27
CA LEU A 154 -21.05 -11.41 7.90
C LEU A 154 -22.47 -11.68 7.40
N GLU A 155 -23.42 -10.88 7.85
CA GLU A 155 -24.78 -10.90 7.32
C GLU A 155 -24.97 -9.72 6.37
N VAL A 156 -25.37 -10.01 5.14
CA VAL A 156 -25.72 -9.00 4.15
C VAL A 156 -27.19 -9.22 3.77
N PRO A 157 -28.08 -8.22 3.90
CA PRO A 157 -29.49 -8.39 3.49
C PRO A 157 -29.55 -8.75 2.01
N ASP A 158 -30.52 -9.51 1.49
CA ASP A 158 -30.75 -9.73 0.05
C ASP A 158 -31.60 -8.60 -0.57
N GLU A 159 -32.15 -8.78 -1.79
CA GLU A 159 -33.04 -7.78 -2.39
C GLU A 159 -34.40 -7.65 -1.68
N GLU A 160 -34.79 -8.64 -0.86
CA GLU A 160 -36.02 -8.69 -0.07
C GLU A 160 -35.75 -8.33 1.41
N GLY A 161 -34.51 -8.00 1.76
CA GLY A 161 -34.08 -7.66 3.11
C GLY A 161 -33.76 -8.86 4.02
N ARG A 162 -33.82 -10.09 3.51
CA ARG A 162 -33.50 -11.31 4.27
C ARG A 162 -31.98 -11.44 4.44
N PRO A 163 -31.49 -11.86 5.60
CA PRO A 163 -30.04 -11.97 5.82
C PRO A 163 -29.43 -13.13 5.02
N VAL A 164 -28.43 -12.82 4.20
CA VAL A 164 -27.53 -13.79 3.56
C VAL A 164 -26.26 -13.87 4.41
N ARG A 165 -25.94 -15.07 4.89
CA ARG A 165 -24.74 -15.32 5.69
C ARG A 165 -23.55 -15.60 4.78
N LEU A 166 -22.48 -14.85 4.98
CA LEU A 166 -21.21 -14.96 4.28
C LEU A 166 -20.12 -15.28 5.29
N ARG A 167 -19.34 -16.34 5.09
CA ARG A 167 -18.24 -16.70 6.00
C ARG A 167 -16.90 -16.31 5.41
N ILE A 168 -16.10 -15.55 6.15
CA ILE A 168 -14.78 -15.10 5.71
C ILE A 168 -13.81 -16.28 5.75
N VAL A 169 -13.42 -16.79 4.59
CA VAL A 169 -12.53 -17.96 4.45
C VAL A 169 -11.12 -17.58 3.97
N GLY A 170 -10.89 -16.32 3.63
CA GLY A 170 -9.59 -15.80 3.23
C GLY A 170 -9.52 -14.29 3.30
N LEU A 171 -8.34 -13.78 3.65
CA LEU A 171 -8.03 -12.36 3.71
C LEU A 171 -7.02 -12.01 2.61
N LEU A 172 -7.39 -11.12 1.70
CA LEU A 172 -6.51 -10.59 0.66
C LEU A 172 -5.61 -9.50 1.21
N LYS A 173 -4.39 -9.39 0.68
CA LYS A 173 -3.41 -8.40 1.10
C LYS A 173 -3.15 -7.37 0.00
N ASP A 174 -3.20 -6.09 0.35
CA ASP A 174 -2.83 -4.95 -0.51
C ASP A 174 -3.48 -5.02 -1.91
N SER A 175 -4.75 -5.41 -1.96
CA SER A 175 -5.43 -5.76 -3.22
C SER A 175 -6.34 -4.67 -3.78
N VAL A 176 -6.67 -4.76 -5.06
CA VAL A 176 -7.67 -3.88 -5.73
C VAL A 176 -9.09 -4.03 -5.18
N PHE A 177 -9.33 -5.05 -4.36
CA PHE A 177 -10.64 -5.40 -3.78
C PHE A 177 -10.85 -4.84 -2.38
N GLN A 178 -10.08 -3.82 -1.98
CA GLN A 178 -10.41 -3.10 -0.76
C GLN A 178 -11.83 -2.55 -0.88
N SER A 179 -12.62 -2.63 0.20
CA SER A 179 -14.07 -2.31 0.25
C SER A 179 -15.03 -3.38 -0.29
N GLU A 180 -14.51 -4.48 -0.85
CA GLU A 180 -15.32 -5.48 -1.53
C GLU A 180 -15.37 -6.79 -0.73
N VAL A 181 -16.56 -7.41 -0.70
CA VAL A 181 -16.73 -8.79 -0.26
C VAL A 181 -16.88 -9.68 -1.48
N LEU A 182 -15.95 -10.62 -1.66
CA LEU A 182 -15.87 -11.49 -2.83
C LEU A 182 -16.50 -12.84 -2.52
N ILE A 183 -17.49 -13.26 -3.30
CA ILE A 183 -18.08 -14.61 -3.24
C ILE A 183 -18.07 -15.25 -4.63
N GLY A 184 -18.08 -16.57 -4.74
CA GLY A 184 -18.16 -17.22 -6.06
C GLY A 184 -19.42 -16.82 -6.84
N ASP A 185 -19.34 -16.62 -8.15
CA ASP A 185 -20.49 -16.17 -8.98
C ASP A 185 -21.72 -17.09 -8.87
N ALA A 186 -21.52 -18.40 -8.69
CA ALA A 186 -22.61 -19.33 -8.44
C ALA A 186 -23.31 -19.08 -7.09
N ALA A 187 -22.55 -18.79 -6.03
CA ALA A 187 -23.12 -18.37 -4.74
C ALA A 187 -23.78 -17.00 -4.84
N PHE A 188 -23.18 -16.06 -5.59
CA PHE A 188 -23.74 -14.74 -5.83
C PHE A 188 -25.13 -14.82 -6.49
N ARG A 189 -25.28 -15.60 -7.57
CA ARG A 189 -26.57 -15.75 -8.26
C ARG A 189 -27.64 -16.42 -7.41
N ARG A 190 -27.26 -17.31 -6.49
CA ARG A 190 -28.18 -17.91 -5.51
C ARG A 190 -28.61 -16.89 -4.46
N ALA A 191 -27.68 -16.07 -3.98
CA ALA A 191 -27.93 -15.07 -2.94
C ALA A 191 -28.67 -13.82 -3.45
N PHE A 192 -28.39 -13.40 -4.68
CA PHE A 192 -28.87 -12.15 -5.28
C PHE A 192 -29.39 -12.39 -6.72
N PRO A 193 -30.50 -13.13 -6.89
CA PRO A 193 -30.99 -13.56 -8.19
C PRO A 193 -31.50 -12.42 -9.08
N ARG A 194 -31.82 -11.24 -8.52
CA ARG A 194 -32.29 -10.08 -9.30
C ARG A 194 -31.15 -9.20 -9.81
N THR A 195 -29.93 -9.45 -9.33
CA THR A 195 -28.74 -8.70 -9.72
C THR A 195 -28.10 -9.34 -10.94
N GLU A 196 -28.44 -8.80 -12.12
CA GLU A 196 -27.93 -9.25 -13.40
C GLU A 196 -26.87 -8.32 -14.00
N GLY A 197 -26.17 -8.78 -15.03
CA GLY A 197 -25.05 -8.07 -15.67
C GLY A 197 -23.77 -7.99 -14.82
N PHE A 198 -22.76 -7.37 -15.42
CA PHE A 198 -21.44 -7.17 -14.86
C PHE A 198 -21.12 -5.67 -14.83
N SER A 199 -20.52 -5.20 -13.72
CA SER A 199 -20.18 -3.77 -13.55
C SER A 199 -18.80 -3.54 -12.95
N TYR A 200 -18.04 -4.60 -12.69
CA TYR A 200 -16.67 -4.53 -12.23
C TYR A 200 -15.82 -5.50 -13.03
N PHE A 201 -14.64 -5.07 -13.46
CA PHE A 201 -13.83 -5.80 -14.42
C PHE A 201 -12.36 -5.74 -14.05
N LEU A 202 -11.66 -6.87 -14.17
CA LEU A 202 -10.21 -6.90 -14.19
C LEU A 202 -9.72 -7.16 -15.59
N ILE A 203 -8.75 -6.36 -16.04
CA ILE A 203 -8.26 -6.38 -17.41
C ILE A 203 -6.77 -6.70 -17.41
N TYR A 204 -6.44 -7.86 -17.95
CA TYR A 204 -5.07 -8.30 -18.17
C TYR A 204 -4.65 -7.93 -19.59
N ILE A 205 -3.48 -7.31 -19.71
CA ILE A 205 -2.88 -6.93 -20.98
C ILE A 205 -1.46 -7.55 -21.04
N PRO A 206 -1.13 -8.35 -22.06
CA PRO A 206 0.22 -8.87 -22.24
C PRO A 206 1.27 -7.76 -22.31
N ARG A 207 2.46 -7.99 -21.73
CA ARG A 207 3.55 -7.01 -21.72
C ARG A 207 4.06 -6.75 -23.15
N GLY A 208 4.34 -5.48 -23.46
CA GLY A 208 4.94 -5.06 -24.73
C GLY A 208 3.96 -4.57 -25.81
N LEU A 209 2.65 -4.61 -25.53
CA LEU A 209 1.62 -4.00 -26.37
C LEU A 209 1.33 -2.56 -25.91
N GLY A 210 0.88 -1.70 -26.83
CA GLY A 210 0.54 -0.30 -26.58
C GLY A 210 -0.60 -0.14 -25.58
N VAL A 211 -0.26 -0.08 -24.29
CA VAL A 211 -1.21 -0.05 -23.16
C VAL A 211 -2.19 1.13 -23.23
N ARG A 212 -1.75 2.26 -23.79
CA ARG A 212 -2.59 3.48 -23.93
C ARG A 212 -3.71 3.29 -24.96
N ASP A 213 -3.41 2.62 -26.07
CA ASP A 213 -4.36 2.45 -27.17
C ASP A 213 -5.50 1.50 -26.78
N ILE A 214 -5.20 0.49 -25.96
CA ILE A 214 -6.20 -0.45 -25.43
C ILE A 214 -7.15 0.26 -24.45
N ARG A 215 -6.62 1.05 -23.51
CA ARG A 215 -7.46 1.79 -22.56
C ARG A 215 -8.45 2.70 -23.29
N GLN A 216 -7.94 3.50 -24.22
CA GLN A 216 -8.76 4.43 -24.98
C GLN A 216 -9.83 3.70 -25.80
N ALA A 217 -9.48 2.57 -26.43
CA ALA A 217 -10.44 1.75 -27.16
C ALA A 217 -11.59 1.26 -26.28
N PHE A 218 -11.30 0.73 -25.08
CA PHE A 218 -12.35 0.28 -24.16
C PHE A 218 -13.23 1.44 -23.66
N GLU A 219 -12.62 2.55 -23.23
CA GLU A 219 -13.36 3.70 -22.68
C GLU A 219 -14.23 4.38 -23.76
N GLU A 220 -13.77 4.50 -25.01
CA GLU A 220 -14.58 5.06 -26.10
C GLU A 220 -15.74 4.14 -26.50
N GLU A 221 -15.47 2.84 -26.66
CA GLU A 221 -16.46 1.90 -27.17
C GLU A 221 -17.53 1.58 -26.14
N LEU A 222 -17.14 1.46 -24.88
CA LEU A 222 -18.03 1.21 -23.75
C LEU A 222 -18.48 2.50 -23.04
N ALA A 223 -18.23 3.67 -23.64
CA ALA A 223 -18.73 4.95 -23.15
C ALA A 223 -20.24 4.97 -22.84
N PRO A 224 -21.13 4.33 -23.64
CA PRO A 224 -22.57 4.29 -23.32
C PRO A 224 -22.91 3.59 -22.00
N TYR A 225 -22.01 2.75 -21.49
CA TYR A 225 -22.16 2.05 -20.22
C TYR A 225 -21.47 2.76 -19.04
N GLY A 226 -20.82 3.91 -19.30
CA GLY A 226 -20.01 4.61 -18.29
C GLY A 226 -18.77 3.82 -17.88
N PHE A 227 -18.14 3.12 -18.83
CA PHE A 227 -17.00 2.26 -18.54
C PHE A 227 -15.72 3.07 -18.33
N GLU A 228 -15.16 3.00 -17.12
CA GLU A 228 -13.95 3.72 -16.74
C GLU A 228 -12.83 2.74 -16.36
N MET A 229 -11.64 2.91 -16.95
CA MET A 229 -10.47 2.08 -16.64
C MET A 229 -9.46 2.82 -15.79
N THR A 230 -9.24 2.32 -14.58
CA THR A 230 -8.18 2.79 -13.67
C THR A 230 -7.02 1.80 -13.65
N ARG A 231 -5.78 2.29 -13.68
CA ARG A 231 -4.62 1.40 -13.53
C ARG A 231 -4.68 0.74 -12.16
N SER A 232 -4.49 -0.57 -12.08
CA SER A 232 -4.55 -1.31 -10.81
C SER A 232 -3.57 -0.74 -9.77
N VAL A 233 -2.39 -0.28 -10.23
CA VAL A 233 -1.38 0.38 -9.39
C VAL A 233 -1.91 1.64 -8.73
N ASP A 234 -2.66 2.45 -9.46
CA ASP A 234 -3.18 3.71 -8.97
C ASP A 234 -4.35 3.48 -8.00
N LYS A 235 -5.20 2.47 -8.27
CA LYS A 235 -6.32 2.08 -7.39
C LYS A 235 -5.81 1.57 -6.04
N VAL A 236 -4.80 0.69 -6.01
CA VAL A 236 -4.23 0.26 -4.71
C VAL A 236 -3.47 1.40 -4.04
N ALA A 237 -2.72 2.20 -4.80
CA ALA A 237 -2.00 3.34 -4.23
C ALA A 237 -2.94 4.39 -3.62
N SER A 238 -4.14 4.59 -4.18
CA SER A 238 -5.11 5.55 -3.63
C SER A 238 -5.66 5.08 -2.28
N TYR A 239 -5.89 3.78 -2.09
CA TYR A 239 -6.28 3.26 -0.79
C TYR A 239 -5.17 3.36 0.26
N LEU A 240 -3.92 3.12 -0.16
CA LEU A 240 -2.75 3.27 0.71
C LEU A 240 -2.35 4.75 0.92
N ALA A 241 -2.89 5.69 0.15
CA ALA A 241 -2.50 7.09 0.23
C ALA A 241 -2.81 7.69 1.60
N VAL A 242 -3.99 7.43 2.16
CA VAL A 242 -4.38 7.95 3.49
C VAL A 242 -3.49 7.37 4.59
N GLN A 243 -3.22 6.06 4.54
CA GLN A 243 -2.32 5.41 5.49
C GLN A 243 -0.90 6.01 5.39
N ASN A 244 -0.40 6.18 4.17
CA ASN A 244 0.93 6.75 3.93
C ASN A 244 1.02 8.22 4.37
N THR A 245 -0.02 9.03 4.15
CA THR A 245 -0.06 10.42 4.66
C THR A 245 -0.01 10.44 6.18
N TYR A 246 -0.83 9.62 6.85
CA TYR A 246 -0.82 9.50 8.31
C TYR A 246 0.57 9.08 8.84
N LEU A 247 1.15 8.03 8.27
CA LEU A 247 2.50 7.55 8.64
C LEU A 247 3.58 8.62 8.38
N THR A 248 3.47 9.37 7.29
CA THR A 248 4.40 10.46 6.97
C THR A 248 4.33 11.54 8.04
N THR A 249 3.15 11.90 8.54
CA THR A 249 3.02 12.88 9.64
C THR A 249 3.70 12.39 10.92
N PHE A 250 3.52 11.13 11.32
CA PHE A 250 4.24 10.60 12.49
C PHE A 250 5.74 10.52 12.28
N GLN A 251 6.18 10.16 11.07
CA GLN A 251 7.60 10.16 10.72
C GLN A 251 8.19 11.58 10.77
N LEU A 252 7.46 12.59 10.31
CA LEU A 252 7.87 13.99 10.42
C LEU A 252 7.95 14.42 11.88
N LEU A 253 6.96 14.07 12.71
CA LEU A 253 6.98 14.39 14.14
C LEU A 253 8.13 13.69 14.87
N GLY A 254 8.37 12.41 14.56
CA GLY A 254 9.53 11.66 15.06
C GLY A 254 10.86 12.25 14.59
N GLY A 255 10.93 12.69 13.33
CA GLY A 255 12.07 13.40 12.75
C GLY A 255 12.35 14.73 13.45
N PHE A 256 11.31 15.50 13.78
CA PHE A 256 11.44 16.72 14.60
C PHE A 256 11.92 16.40 16.02
N GLY A 257 11.41 15.34 16.63
CA GLY A 257 11.88 14.85 17.93
C GLY A 257 13.37 14.49 17.89
N LEU A 258 13.81 13.79 16.85
CA LEU A 258 15.22 13.47 16.62
C LEU A 258 16.08 14.72 16.45
N LEU A 259 15.61 15.68 15.64
CA LEU A 259 16.31 16.95 15.41
C LEU A 259 16.46 17.75 16.70
N LEU A 260 15.39 17.89 17.49
CA LEU A 260 15.43 18.54 18.79
C LEU A 260 16.35 17.80 19.77
N GLY A 261 16.35 16.47 19.75
CA GLY A 261 17.25 15.65 20.55
C GLY A 261 18.73 15.89 20.20
N VAL A 262 19.06 15.98 18.92
CA VAL A 262 20.43 16.27 18.44
C VAL A 262 20.87 17.69 18.83
N LEU A 263 19.98 18.68 18.70
CA LEU A 263 20.27 20.05 19.16
C LEU A 263 20.45 20.12 20.68
N GLY A 264 19.58 19.45 21.44
CA GLY A 264 19.67 19.38 22.89
C GLY A 264 20.98 18.74 23.35
N LEU A 265 21.40 17.65 22.69
CA LEU A 265 22.71 17.04 22.92
C LEU A 265 23.83 18.05 22.68
N ALA A 266 23.83 18.77 21.55
CA ALA A 266 24.86 19.76 21.26
C ALA A 266 24.95 20.86 22.34
N VAL A 267 23.81 21.33 22.85
CA VAL A 267 23.75 22.31 23.94
C VAL A 267 24.33 21.75 25.24
N VAL A 268 23.98 20.51 25.62
CA VAL A 268 24.51 19.86 26.83
C VAL A 268 26.02 19.65 26.72
N LEU A 269 26.52 19.20 25.56
CA LEU A 269 27.94 19.03 25.30
C LEU A 269 28.70 20.36 25.41
N LEU A 270 28.16 21.42 24.82
CA LEU A 270 28.77 22.75 24.89
C LEU A 270 28.78 23.28 26.33
N ARG A 271 27.69 23.10 27.08
CA ARG A 271 27.59 23.49 28.49
C ARG A 271 28.62 22.75 29.35
N ASN A 272 28.78 21.44 29.16
CA ASN A 272 29.77 20.63 29.88
C ASN A 272 31.20 21.16 29.67
N VAL A 273 31.54 21.51 28.43
CA VAL A 273 32.86 22.09 28.10
C VAL A 273 33.05 23.47 28.72
N TRP A 274 32.00 24.30 28.76
CA TRP A 274 32.06 25.63 29.38
C TRP A 274 32.26 25.56 30.89
N GLU A 275 31.53 24.69 31.58
CA GLU A 275 31.65 24.53 33.05
C GLU A 275 33.04 24.03 33.46
N ARG A 276 33.71 23.25 32.60
CA ARG A 276 35.05 22.67 32.88
C ARG A 276 36.21 23.51 32.33
N ARG A 277 35.95 24.74 31.89
CA ARG A 277 36.98 25.60 31.30
C ARG A 277 38.09 25.96 32.29
N SER A 278 37.76 26.16 33.57
CA SER A 278 38.74 26.48 34.63
C SER A 278 39.69 25.30 34.88
N GLU A 279 39.16 24.08 34.98
CA GLU A 279 39.95 22.85 35.12
C GLU A 279 40.91 22.65 33.94
N LEU A 280 40.41 22.83 32.71
CA LEU A 280 41.21 22.71 31.50
C LEU A 280 42.30 23.79 31.42
N ALA A 281 42.03 25.00 31.92
CA ALA A 281 43.02 26.08 32.00
C ALA A 281 44.14 25.76 33.00
N VAL A 282 43.80 25.18 34.16
CA VAL A 282 44.79 24.74 35.16
C VAL A 282 45.67 23.62 34.59
N LEU A 283 45.09 22.60 33.96
CA LEU A 283 45.86 21.53 33.31
C LEU A 283 46.80 22.09 32.23
N ARG A 284 46.34 23.09 31.46
CA ARG A 284 47.18 23.76 30.47
C ARG A 284 48.30 24.58 31.11
N ALA A 285 48.07 25.23 32.25
CA ALA A 285 49.08 25.97 33.00
C ALA A 285 50.16 25.07 33.60
N VAL A 286 49.80 23.83 33.99
CA VAL A 286 50.73 22.80 34.47
C VAL A 286 51.58 22.20 33.34
N GLY A 287 51.26 22.49 32.07
CA GLY A 287 52.06 22.12 30.90
C GLY A 287 51.48 21.01 30.03
N TYR A 288 50.20 20.63 30.22
CA TYR A 288 49.54 19.68 29.32
C TYR A 288 49.37 20.27 27.92
N ARG A 289 49.71 19.47 26.89
CA ARG A 289 49.54 19.86 25.49
C ARG A 289 48.05 19.96 25.13
N THR A 290 47.70 20.95 24.31
CA THR A 290 46.32 21.15 23.80
C THR A 290 45.78 19.92 23.08
N GLY A 291 46.60 19.19 22.32
CA GLY A 291 46.19 17.95 21.67
C GLY A 291 45.78 16.84 22.65
N THR A 292 46.45 16.73 23.79
CA THR A 292 46.12 15.74 24.83
C THR A 292 44.79 16.08 25.51
N LEU A 293 44.59 17.36 25.82
CA LEU A 293 43.34 17.86 26.41
C LEU A 293 42.16 17.69 25.44
N ASN A 294 42.35 17.99 24.16
CA ASN A 294 41.33 17.77 23.13
C ASN A 294 40.92 16.31 23.00
N ARG A 295 41.91 15.40 23.01
CA ARG A 295 41.64 13.96 22.92
C ARG A 295 40.87 13.48 24.15
N LEU A 296 41.25 13.93 25.34
CA LEU A 296 40.57 13.59 26.58
C LEU A 296 39.08 13.98 26.53
N VAL A 297 38.79 15.25 26.25
CA VAL A 297 37.42 15.78 26.17
C VAL A 297 36.62 15.08 25.06
N PHE A 298 37.23 14.87 23.88
CA PHE A 298 36.56 14.15 22.79
C PHE A 298 36.21 12.72 23.19
N THR A 299 37.13 11.97 23.82
CA THR A 299 36.88 10.59 24.23
C THR A 299 35.78 10.49 25.28
N GLU A 300 35.71 11.42 26.22
CA GLU A 300 34.67 11.44 27.25
C GLU A 300 33.28 11.66 26.62
N ASN A 301 33.16 12.66 25.75
CA ASN A 301 31.91 12.95 25.06
C ASN A 301 31.52 11.83 24.08
N ALA A 302 32.50 11.18 23.43
CA ALA A 302 32.28 10.02 22.59
C ALA A 302 31.69 8.84 23.37
N VAL A 303 32.21 8.56 24.57
CA VAL A 303 31.69 7.51 25.45
C VAL A 303 30.26 7.82 25.88
N LEU A 304 29.97 9.06 26.29
CA LEU A 304 28.61 9.47 26.66
C LEU A 304 27.63 9.34 25.50
N LEU A 305 28.05 9.74 24.29
CA LEU A 305 27.24 9.60 23.07
C LEU A 305 26.94 8.13 22.77
N LEU A 306 27.94 7.25 22.82
CA LEU A 306 27.78 5.82 22.54
C LEU A 306 26.88 5.13 23.59
N LEU A 307 27.06 5.44 24.87
CA LEU A 307 26.22 4.90 25.94
C LEU A 307 24.77 5.38 25.82
N GLY A 308 24.57 6.68 25.56
CA GLY A 308 23.24 7.25 25.36
C GLY A 308 22.52 6.66 24.14
N LEU A 309 23.23 6.53 23.01
CA LEU A 309 22.71 5.89 21.81
C LEU A 309 22.37 4.41 22.06
N GLY A 310 23.26 3.68 22.74
CA GLY A 310 23.03 2.28 23.10
C GLY A 310 21.79 2.10 23.97
N ALA A 311 21.64 2.92 25.01
CA ALA A 311 20.45 2.91 25.86
C ALA A 311 19.17 3.25 25.07
N GLY A 312 19.23 4.24 24.17
CA GLY A 312 18.12 4.60 23.29
C GLY A 312 17.72 3.48 22.32
N VAL A 313 18.70 2.81 21.71
CA VAL A 313 18.47 1.66 20.83
C VAL A 313 17.83 0.51 21.60
N LEU A 314 18.30 0.20 22.81
CA LEU A 314 17.71 -0.84 23.65
C LEU A 314 16.26 -0.52 24.03
N ALA A 315 15.98 0.73 24.42
CA ALA A 315 14.62 1.17 24.72
C ALA A 315 13.69 1.08 23.49
N ALA A 316 14.18 1.49 22.31
CA ALA A 316 13.45 1.40 21.05
C ALA A 316 13.16 -0.06 20.65
N LEU A 317 14.15 -0.95 20.78
CA LEU A 317 13.97 -2.38 20.51
C LEU A 317 12.95 -3.00 21.47
N ALA A 318 12.98 -2.65 22.76
CA ALA A 318 12.00 -3.13 23.73
C ALA A 318 10.57 -2.65 23.39
N ALA A 319 10.41 -1.39 22.95
CA ALA A 319 9.12 -0.86 22.54
C ALA A 319 8.55 -1.52 21.27
N VAL A 320 9.41 -1.88 20.31
CA VAL A 320 8.99 -2.47 19.02
C VAL A 320 8.98 -4.00 19.07
N ALA A 321 9.50 -4.64 20.13
CA ALA A 321 9.64 -6.09 20.25
C ALA A 321 8.39 -6.91 19.86
N PRO A 322 7.15 -6.55 20.26
CA PRO A 322 5.96 -7.32 19.86
C PRO A 322 5.75 -7.35 18.34
N HIS A 323 6.05 -6.26 17.63
CA HIS A 323 5.90 -6.17 16.17
C HIS A 323 6.98 -6.99 15.46
N VAL A 324 8.21 -6.99 16.00
CA VAL A 324 9.32 -7.81 15.47
C VAL A 324 9.00 -9.30 15.59
N LEU A 325 8.46 -9.71 16.75
CA LEU A 325 8.07 -11.10 17.00
C LEU A 325 6.87 -11.53 16.14
N GLY A 326 6.04 -10.59 15.72
CA GLY A 326 4.94 -10.80 14.78
C GLY A 326 5.37 -11.05 13.33
N GLY A 327 6.67 -10.94 13.01
CA GLY A 327 7.20 -11.22 11.67
C GLY A 327 7.06 -10.07 10.67
N GLU A 328 6.80 -8.84 11.14
CA GLU A 328 6.74 -7.67 10.27
C GLU A 328 8.12 -7.33 9.68
N ALA A 329 8.14 -6.88 8.42
CA ALA A 329 9.37 -6.53 7.72
C ALA A 329 9.91 -5.17 8.20
N ILE A 330 11.01 -5.19 8.96
CA ILE A 330 11.64 -3.99 9.50
C ILE A 330 12.67 -3.43 8.52
N PRO A 331 12.65 -2.12 8.20
CA PRO A 331 13.60 -1.50 7.29
C PRO A 331 14.95 -1.22 7.98
N TRP A 332 15.69 -2.28 8.32
CA TRP A 332 16.98 -2.22 9.03
C TRP A 332 17.98 -1.27 8.40
N GLN A 333 18.02 -1.20 7.06
CA GLN A 333 18.91 -0.29 6.33
C GLN A 333 18.60 1.19 6.64
N ARG A 334 17.33 1.59 6.64
CA ARG A 334 16.93 2.99 6.93
C ARG A 334 17.24 3.36 8.39
N LEU A 335 17.00 2.43 9.31
CA LEU A 335 17.32 2.60 10.72
C LEU A 335 18.83 2.75 10.95
N ALA A 336 19.64 1.90 10.31
CA ALA A 336 21.10 1.97 10.40
C ALA A 336 21.64 3.31 9.86
N VAL A 337 21.12 3.79 8.73
CA VAL A 337 21.49 5.10 8.17
C VAL A 337 21.11 6.23 9.13
N MET A 338 19.91 6.19 9.73
CA MET A 338 19.47 7.19 10.71
C MET A 338 20.37 7.21 11.95
N LEU A 339 20.67 6.05 12.54
CA LEU A 339 21.57 5.96 13.70
C LEU A 339 23.00 6.42 13.36
N ALA A 340 23.50 6.07 12.18
CA ALA A 340 24.79 6.56 11.69
C ALA A 340 24.80 8.08 11.54
N ALA A 341 23.71 8.68 11.02
CA ALA A 341 23.59 10.12 10.90
C ALA A 341 23.61 10.81 12.28
N VAL A 342 22.90 10.26 13.27
CA VAL A 342 22.92 10.77 14.67
C VAL A 342 24.33 10.71 15.26
N LEU A 343 25.05 9.60 15.06
CA LEU A 343 26.45 9.46 15.48
C LEU A 343 27.35 10.52 14.84
N VAL A 344 27.27 10.67 13.52
CA VAL A 344 28.08 11.64 12.78
C VAL A 344 27.82 13.06 13.29
N VAL A 345 26.55 13.45 13.45
CA VAL A 345 26.22 14.79 13.95
C VAL A 345 26.67 14.98 15.40
N GLY A 346 26.51 13.96 16.25
CA GLY A 346 26.99 13.98 17.64
C GLY A 346 28.51 14.15 17.73
N PHE A 347 29.28 13.43 16.91
CA PHE A 347 30.73 13.60 16.84
C PHE A 347 31.15 14.96 16.29
N LEU A 348 30.45 15.48 15.28
CA LEU A 348 30.70 16.83 14.76
C LEU A 348 30.44 17.90 15.82
N ALA A 349 29.36 17.77 16.59
CA ALA A 349 29.04 18.68 17.69
C ALA A 349 30.10 18.60 18.82
N ALA A 350 30.51 17.39 19.19
CA ALA A 350 31.60 17.19 20.16
C ALA A 350 32.92 17.80 19.66
N GLY A 351 33.25 17.61 18.38
CA GLY A 351 34.41 18.22 17.74
C GLY A 351 34.36 19.75 17.75
N ALA A 352 33.20 20.33 17.43
CA ALA A 352 32.98 21.78 17.48
C ALA A 352 33.15 22.33 18.91
N ALA A 353 32.62 21.63 19.92
CA ALA A 353 32.77 22.01 21.32
C ALA A 353 34.25 21.96 21.77
N VAL A 354 35.01 20.95 21.34
CA VAL A 354 36.46 20.86 21.58
C VAL A 354 37.22 21.98 20.89
N MET A 355 36.87 22.33 19.65
CA MET A 355 37.51 23.46 18.96
C MET A 355 37.23 24.80 19.65
N ALA A 356 36.03 24.98 20.21
CA ALA A 356 35.66 26.17 20.96
C ALA A 356 36.46 26.33 22.26
N SER A 357 36.79 25.23 22.95
CA SER A 357 37.56 25.29 24.21
C SER A 357 39.01 25.72 24.02
N VAL A 358 39.63 25.38 22.88
CA VAL A 358 41.04 25.69 22.59
C VAL A 358 41.27 27.15 22.23
N ARG A 359 40.26 27.81 21.64
CA ARG A 359 40.33 29.21 21.16
C ARG A 359 40.04 30.26 22.24
N GLY A 360 39.59 29.85 23.43
CA GLY A 360 39.34 30.79 24.53
C GLY A 360 40.65 31.33 25.14
N PRO A 361 40.79 32.65 25.35
CA PRO A 361 41.97 33.19 26.03
C PRO A 361 42.09 32.62 27.44
N ILE A 362 43.31 32.18 27.79
CA ILE A 362 43.66 31.55 29.07
C ILE A 362 43.47 32.53 30.24
N VAL A 363 43.72 33.82 29.98
CA VAL A 363 43.68 34.88 30.98
C VAL A 363 42.26 35.15 31.50
N GLU A 364 41.25 35.09 30.63
CA GLU A 364 39.84 35.28 31.03
C GLU A 364 39.32 34.13 31.91
N GLY A 365 39.83 32.91 31.71
CA GLY A 365 39.38 31.73 32.47
C GLY A 365 39.90 31.67 33.90
N LEU A 366 41.00 32.37 34.20
CA LEU A 366 41.59 32.48 35.54
C LEU A 366 41.08 33.71 36.31
N ARG A 367 40.33 34.61 35.65
CA ARG A 367 39.90 35.91 36.19
C ARG A 367 38.42 35.92 36.63
N GLN A 368 37.75 34.76 36.58
CA GLN A 368 36.35 34.57 36.94
C GLN A 368 36.14 33.94 38.34
N GLU A 369 37.21 33.75 39.11
CA GLU A 369 37.15 33.72 40.59
C GLU A 369 37.53 35.11 41.11
#